data_AF-A0A257KMR0-F1
#
_entry.id   AF-A0A257KMR0-F1
#
_cell.length_a   1.000
_cell.length_b   1.000
_cell.length_c   1.000
_cell.angle_alpha   90.00
_cell.angle_beta   90.00
_cell.angle_gamma   90.00
#
_symmetry.space_group_name_H-M   'P 1'
#
loop_
_entity.id
_entity.type
_entity.pdbx_description
1 polymer ?
#
loop_
_entity_poly.entity_id
_entity_poly.type
_entity_poly.pdbx_seq_one_letter_code
_entity_poly.pdbx_strand_id
1 'polypeptide(L)'
;MLTEKGYIDPAALDVLIDTYQTKIGPRNGARVVAKAWADPAFHDWLQTDATAAIASLGYSGRQGEHMVAVFNTPEQHHMVVCTLCSCYPWPVLGLPPTWYKSAPYR
;
A
#
# COMPACT_ATOMS: atom_id res chain seq x y z
N MET A 1 -6.23 23.12 22.20
CA MET A 1 -5.66 22.03 21.38
C MET A 1 -6.61 20.81 21.38
N LEU A 2 -6.54 19.89 20.41
CA LEU A 2 -7.47 18.72 20.38
C LEU A 2 -7.30 17.77 21.58
N THR A 3 -6.09 17.70 22.14
CA THR A 3 -5.77 16.98 23.37
C THR A 3 -6.46 17.59 24.60
N GLU A 4 -6.46 18.91 24.74
CA GLU A 4 -7.16 19.63 25.83
C GLU A 4 -8.68 19.44 25.77
N LYS A 5 -9.23 19.19 24.56
CA LYS A 5 -10.64 18.87 24.36
C LYS A 5 -10.99 17.40 24.64
N GLY A 6 -10.00 16.55 24.95
CA GLY A 6 -10.20 15.12 25.20
C GLY A 6 -10.56 14.31 23.95
N TYR A 7 -10.34 14.84 22.74
CA TYR A 7 -10.69 14.17 21.48
C TYR A 7 -9.58 13.28 20.92
N ILE A 8 -8.38 13.36 21.47
CA ILE A 8 -7.23 12.54 21.08
C ILE A 8 -6.69 11.87 22.32
N ASP A 9 -6.56 10.55 22.26
CA ASP A 9 -5.72 9.78 23.17
C ASP A 9 -4.27 9.80 22.65
N PRO A 10 -3.31 10.39 23.37
CA PRO A 10 -1.91 10.40 22.97
C PRO A 10 -1.33 8.99 22.76
N ALA A 11 -1.75 8.00 23.56
CA ALA A 11 -1.24 6.63 23.41
C ALA A 11 -1.69 6.00 22.08
N ALA A 12 -2.89 6.34 21.61
CA ALA A 12 -3.36 5.90 20.30
C ALA A 12 -2.53 6.49 19.15
N LEU A 13 -1.98 7.70 19.31
CA LEU A 13 -1.10 8.31 18.32
C LEU A 13 0.22 7.54 18.19
N ASP A 14 0.81 7.13 19.31
CA ASP A 14 2.07 6.36 19.31
C ASP A 14 1.90 5.00 18.61
N VAL A 15 0.75 4.33 18.83
CA VAL A 15 0.43 3.07 18.14
C VAL A 15 0.32 3.25 16.63
N LEU A 16 -0.27 4.36 16.17
CA LEU A 16 -0.34 4.67 14.74
C LEU A 16 1.05 4.92 14.15
N ILE A 17 1.90 5.66 14.87
CA ILE A 17 3.27 5.95 14.42
C ILE A 17 4.08 4.65 14.29
N ASP A 18 4.10 3.80 15.33
CA ASP A 18 4.81 2.51 15.28
C ASP A 18 4.33 1.66 14.09
N THR A 19 3.01 1.55 13.92
CA THR A 19 2.41 0.75 12.84
C THR A 19 2.96 1.11 11.46
N TYR A 20 3.05 2.40 11.14
CA TYR A 20 3.54 2.86 9.83
C TYR A 20 5.07 2.98 9.73
N GLN A 21 5.79 2.96 10.86
CA GLN A 21 7.26 2.98 10.86
C GLN A 21 7.87 1.58 10.81
N THR A 22 7.21 0.58 11.43
CA THR A 22 7.83 -0.73 11.68
C THR A 22 7.10 -1.90 11.04
N LYS A 23 5.77 -1.83 10.88
CA LYS A 23 4.94 -2.96 10.44
C LYS A 23 4.48 -2.85 8.99
N ILE A 24 4.08 -1.66 8.56
CA ILE A 24 3.55 -1.41 7.22
C ILE A 24 4.64 -0.78 6.35
N GLY A 25 4.99 -1.43 5.24
CA GLY A 25 6.03 -0.92 4.34
C GLY A 25 6.21 -1.74 3.06
N PRO A 26 7.09 -1.30 2.15
CA PRO A 26 7.23 -1.85 0.80
C PRO A 26 7.71 -3.32 0.75
N ARG A 27 8.24 -3.85 1.85
CA ARG A 27 8.58 -5.28 1.97
C ARG A 27 7.35 -6.18 1.81
N ASN A 28 6.16 -5.70 2.18
CA ASN A 28 4.92 -6.45 2.00
C ASN A 28 4.60 -6.62 0.52
N GLY A 29 4.63 -5.54 -0.27
CA GLY A 29 4.46 -5.59 -1.72
C GLY A 29 5.54 -6.42 -2.41
N ALA A 30 6.80 -6.32 -1.98
CA ALA A 30 7.87 -7.17 -2.51
C ALA A 30 7.59 -8.67 -2.31
N ARG A 31 7.01 -9.07 -1.17
CA ARG A 31 6.59 -10.46 -0.93
C ARG A 31 5.44 -10.89 -1.84
N VAL A 32 4.46 -10.01 -2.09
CA VAL A 32 3.36 -10.27 -3.04
C VAL A 32 3.95 -10.54 -4.44
N VAL A 33 4.82 -9.66 -4.92
CA VAL A 33 5.47 -9.78 -6.24
C VAL A 33 6.31 -11.05 -6.33
N ALA A 34 7.15 -11.33 -5.33
CA ALA A 34 7.98 -12.53 -5.31
C ALA A 34 7.16 -13.81 -5.32
N LYS A 35 6.03 -13.85 -4.59
CA LYS A 35 5.10 -14.99 -4.65
C LYS A 35 4.48 -15.15 -6.03
N ALA A 36 4.00 -14.07 -6.65
CA ALA A 36 3.45 -14.13 -8.00
C ALA A 36 4.47 -14.63 -9.03
N TRP A 37 5.75 -14.26 -8.93
CA TRP A 37 6.78 -14.78 -9.82
C TRP A 37 7.08 -16.27 -9.62
N ALA A 38 6.97 -16.78 -8.39
CA ALA A 38 7.28 -18.16 -8.07
C ALA A 38 6.08 -19.13 -8.20
N ASP A 39 4.86 -18.60 -8.23
CA ASP A 39 3.61 -19.37 -8.13
C ASP A 39 2.61 -18.87 -9.19
N PRO A 40 2.50 -19.56 -10.34
CA PRO A 40 1.59 -19.17 -11.43
C PRO A 40 0.12 -19.11 -11.00
N ALA A 41 -0.32 -19.97 -10.07
CA ALA A 41 -1.71 -19.92 -9.59
C ALA A 41 -1.96 -18.66 -8.76
N PHE A 42 -0.99 -18.24 -7.95
CA PHE A 42 -1.07 -16.96 -7.23
C PHE A 42 -0.94 -15.76 -8.18
N HIS A 43 -0.12 -15.85 -9.24
CA HIS A 43 -0.04 -14.84 -10.29
C HIS A 43 -1.42 -14.58 -10.92
N ASP A 44 -2.07 -15.65 -11.39
CA ASP A 44 -3.37 -15.54 -12.07
C ASP A 44 -4.47 -15.06 -11.12
N TRP A 45 -4.41 -15.49 -9.84
CA TRP A 45 -5.31 -14.98 -8.82
C TRP A 45 -5.08 -13.49 -8.52
N LEU A 46 -3.82 -13.05 -8.37
CA LEU A 46 -3.46 -11.65 -8.17
C LEU A 46 -3.93 -10.77 -9.33
N GLN A 47 -3.90 -11.29 -10.56
CA GLN A 47 -4.36 -10.58 -11.75
C GLN A 47 -5.89 -10.43 -11.80
N THR A 48 -6.62 -11.44 -11.32
CA THR A 48 -8.10 -11.47 -11.38
C THR A 48 -8.76 -10.82 -10.16
N ASP A 49 -8.19 -11.01 -8.98
CA ASP A 49 -8.64 -10.41 -7.72
C ASP A 49 -7.43 -10.10 -6.81
N ALA A 50 -6.80 -8.95 -7.07
CA ALA A 50 -5.66 -8.53 -6.28
C ALA A 50 -6.01 -8.28 -4.82
N THR A 51 -7.25 -7.91 -4.51
CA THR A 51 -7.68 -7.63 -3.13
C THR A 51 -7.64 -8.90 -2.31
N ALA A 52 -8.28 -9.98 -2.78
CA ALA A 52 -8.29 -11.25 -2.07
C ALA A 52 -6.91 -11.92 -2.04
N ALA A 53 -6.15 -11.87 -3.15
CA ALA A 53 -4.82 -12.45 -3.21
C ALA A 53 -3.84 -11.78 -2.22
N ILE A 54 -3.83 -10.45 -2.15
CA ILE A 54 -2.99 -9.69 -1.21
C ILE A 54 -3.45 -9.94 0.25
N ALA A 55 -4.76 -9.96 0.50
CA ALA A 55 -5.32 -10.26 1.81
C ALA A 55 -4.96 -11.67 2.32
N SER A 56 -4.82 -12.65 1.41
CA SER A 56 -4.39 -14.02 1.78
C SER A 56 -3.00 -14.08 2.43
N LEU A 57 -2.16 -13.06 2.21
CA LEU A 57 -0.84 -12.91 2.82
C LEU A 57 -0.88 -12.08 4.13
N GLY A 58 -2.07 -11.71 4.60
CA GLY A 58 -2.27 -10.89 5.80
C GLY A 58 -2.14 -9.39 5.55
N TYR A 59 -2.13 -8.94 4.29
CA TYR A 59 -2.01 -7.53 3.94
C TYR A 59 -3.37 -6.97 3.56
N SER A 60 -3.91 -6.10 4.41
CA SER A 60 -5.16 -5.38 4.17
C SER A 60 -5.20 -4.12 5.04
N GLY A 61 -6.21 -3.29 4.86
CA GLY A 61 -6.47 -2.14 5.72
C GLY A 61 -6.45 -0.82 4.97
N ARG A 62 -6.24 0.26 5.72
CA ARG A 62 -6.45 1.64 5.25
C ARG A 62 -5.69 1.96 3.98
N GLN A 63 -6.40 2.55 3.02
CA GLN A 63 -5.88 2.93 1.70
C GLN A 63 -5.46 1.73 0.83
N GLY A 64 -5.92 0.53 1.14
CA GLY A 64 -5.67 -0.69 0.37
C GLY A 64 -6.82 -1.69 0.48
N GLU A 65 -8.03 -1.19 0.77
CA GLU A 65 -9.26 -1.98 0.91
C GLU A 65 -9.70 -2.58 -0.43
N HIS A 66 -9.39 -1.90 -1.53
CA HIS A 66 -9.63 -2.35 -2.89
C HIS A 66 -8.36 -2.18 -3.71
N MET A 67 -7.82 -3.29 -4.17
CA MET A 67 -6.54 -3.36 -4.86
C MET A 67 -6.72 -3.86 -6.28
N VAL A 68 -5.92 -3.27 -7.18
CA VAL A 68 -5.70 -3.75 -8.55
C VAL A 68 -4.19 -3.87 -8.74
N ALA A 69 -3.73 -5.01 -9.25
CA ALA A 69 -2.35 -5.21 -9.65
C ALA A 69 -2.24 -5.03 -11.17
N VAL A 70 -1.28 -4.22 -11.62
CA VAL A 70 -0.99 -4.00 -13.04
C VAL A 70 0.34 -4.65 -13.38
N PHE A 71 0.36 -5.44 -14.45
CA PHE A 71 1.48 -6.31 -14.81
C PHE A 71 2.21 -5.71 -16.01
N ASN A 72 3.49 -5.41 -15.83
CA ASN A 72 4.33 -4.97 -16.94
C ASN A 72 4.60 -6.12 -17.91
N THR A 73 4.71 -5.80 -19.19
CA THR A 73 5.18 -6.69 -20.25
C THR A 73 6.38 -6.05 -20.94
N PRO A 74 7.08 -6.74 -21.86
CA PRO A 74 8.15 -6.12 -22.65
C PRO A 74 7.66 -4.90 -23.46
N GLU A 75 6.38 -4.88 -23.84
CA GLU A 75 5.76 -3.83 -24.66
C GLU A 75 5.02 -2.77 -23.83
N GLN A 76 4.72 -3.02 -22.55
CA GLN A 76 3.91 -2.15 -21.72
C GLN A 76 4.51 -1.94 -20.32
N HIS A 77 4.69 -0.66 -19.96
CA HIS A 77 5.15 -0.24 -18.65
C HIS A 77 4.09 0.60 -17.93
N HIS A 78 3.77 0.23 -16.69
CA HIS A 78 2.80 0.91 -15.85
C HIS A 78 3.48 1.81 -14.83
N MET A 79 2.91 2.99 -14.63
CA MET A 79 3.29 3.96 -13.60
C MET A 79 2.03 4.42 -12.86
N VAL A 80 2.16 4.67 -11.56
CA VAL A 80 1.03 5.09 -10.71
C VAL A 80 1.31 6.48 -10.13
N VAL A 81 0.29 7.34 -10.16
CA VAL A 81 0.30 8.67 -9.54
C VAL A 81 -1.11 9.02 -9.06
N CYS A 82 -1.22 9.72 -7.94
CA CYS A 82 -2.45 10.39 -7.52
C CYS A 82 -2.31 11.89 -7.76
N THR A 83 -2.70 12.33 -8.96
CA THR A 83 -2.51 13.71 -9.47
C THR A 83 -3.18 14.78 -8.62
N LEU A 84 -4.21 14.42 -7.84
CA LEU A 84 -4.96 15.35 -7.00
C LEU A 84 -4.42 15.51 -5.58
N CYS A 85 -3.71 14.52 -5.05
CA CYS A 85 -3.18 14.59 -3.69
C CYS A 85 -1.99 13.66 -3.46
N SER A 86 -2.24 12.44 -2.97
CA SER A 86 -1.21 11.51 -2.49
C SER A 86 -1.72 10.09 -2.23
N CYS A 87 -2.86 9.71 -2.82
CA CYS A 87 -3.44 8.36 -2.74
C CYS A 87 -2.36 7.30 -2.99
N TYR A 88 -2.29 6.27 -2.14
CA TYR A 88 -1.21 5.29 -2.21
C TYR A 88 -1.61 4.00 -1.48
N PRO A 89 -1.22 2.80 -1.97
CA PRO A 89 -1.64 1.54 -1.37
C PRO A 89 -0.82 1.18 -0.13
N TRP A 90 -1.19 1.76 1.01
CA TRP A 90 -0.39 1.70 2.24
C TRP A 90 -0.07 0.28 2.71
N PRO A 91 -1.00 -0.70 2.74
CA PRO A 91 -0.72 -2.03 3.29
C PRO A 91 0.45 -2.75 2.62
N VAL A 92 0.70 -2.45 1.33
CA VAL A 92 1.74 -3.10 0.52
C VAL A 92 2.94 -2.20 0.21
N LEU A 93 2.78 -0.87 0.16
CA LEU A 93 3.87 0.05 -0.19
C LEU A 93 4.32 0.98 0.95
N GLY A 94 3.61 1.01 2.08
CA GLY A 94 3.87 1.98 3.15
C GLY A 94 3.28 3.36 2.87
N LEU A 95 3.67 4.36 3.66
CA LEU A 95 3.27 5.75 3.39
C LEU A 95 4.02 6.29 2.17
N PRO A 96 3.38 7.12 1.33
CA PRO A 96 3.99 7.64 0.12
C PRO A 96 5.22 8.51 0.43
N PRO A 97 6.34 8.30 -0.29
CA PRO A 97 7.55 9.10 -0.11
C PRO A 97 7.32 10.56 -0.51
N THR A 98 8.19 11.46 -0.05
CA THR A 98 8.03 12.91 -0.26
C THR A 98 7.95 13.29 -1.75
N TRP A 99 8.77 12.66 -2.60
CA TRP A 99 8.77 12.95 -4.03
C TRP A 99 7.44 12.58 -4.71
N TYR A 100 6.78 11.49 -4.28
CA TYR A 100 5.50 11.05 -4.85
C TYR A 100 4.38 12.06 -4.58
N LYS A 101 4.43 12.71 -3.42
CA LYS A 101 3.46 13.73 -2.99
C LYS A 101 3.72 15.11 -3.60
N SER A 102 4.86 15.29 -4.25
CA SER A 102 5.30 16.60 -4.74
C SER A 102 4.55 17.02 -5.99
N ALA A 103 4.35 18.33 -6.16
CA ALA A 103 3.70 18.88 -7.36
C ALA A 103 4.43 18.52 -8.67
N PRO A 104 5.77 18.44 -8.75
CA PRO A 104 6.44 18.06 -10.01
C PRO A 104 6.18 16.62 -10.49
N TYR A 105 5.89 15.68 -9.58
CA TYR A 105 5.58 14.30 -9.97
C TYR A 105 4.10 14.11 -10.31
N ARG A 106 3.22 14.97 -9.77
CA ARG A 106 1.77 14.95 -9.98
C ARG A 106 1.37 15.67 -11.26
#